data_AF-A0A1G8W747-F1
#
_entry.id   AF-A0A1G8W747-F1
#
_cell.length_a   1.000
_cell.length_b   1.000
_cell.length_c   1.000
_cell.angle_alpha   90.00
_cell.angle_beta   90.00
_cell.angle_gamma   90.00
#
_symmetry.space_group_name_H-M   'P 1'
#
loop_
_entity.id
_entity.type
_entity.pdbx_description
1 polymer ?
#
loop_
_entity_poly.entity_id
_entity_poly.type
_entity_poly.pdbx_seq_one_letter_code
_entity_poly.pdbx_strand_id
1 'polypeptide(L)' 'MAKPIKVHPKKRRGRPATGKDPLVSARLPKPMVGEIEAWAVVNSIGRSEAIRRLVEIGLKAKK' A
#
# COMPACT_ATOMS: atom_id res chain seq x y z
N MET A 1 -23.77 -51.83 1.14
CA MET A 1 -23.69 -50.54 0.41
C MET A 1 -22.45 -49.80 0.89
N ALA A 2 -21.51 -49.49 -0.01
CA ALA A 2 -20.27 -48.81 0.37
C ALA A 2 -20.55 -47.34 0.75
N LYS A 3 -19.95 -46.87 1.85
CA LYS A 3 -20.12 -45.49 2.31
C LYS A 3 -19.48 -44.51 1.29
N PRO A 4 -20.14 -43.39 0.96
CA PRO A 4 -19.59 -42.41 0.02
C PRO A 4 -18.35 -41.74 0.61
N ILE A 5 -17.34 -41.54 -0.23
CA ILE A 5 -16.08 -40.85 0.11
C ILE A 5 -16.41 -39.38 0.40
N LYS A 6 -16.09 -38.91 1.62
CA LYS A 6 -16.19 -37.49 1.97
C LYS A 6 -15.21 -36.68 1.13
N VAL A 7 -15.73 -35.83 0.25
CA VAL A 7 -14.92 -34.88 -0.51
C VAL A 7 -14.41 -33.80 0.44
N HIS A 8 -13.10 -33.72 0.64
CA HIS A 8 -12.47 -32.61 1.33
C HIS A 8 -12.33 -31.42 0.38
N PRO A 9 -13.02 -30.28 0.61
CA PRO A 9 -12.92 -29.14 -0.27
C PRO A 9 -11.48 -28.59 -0.25
N LYS A 10 -10.89 -28.45 -1.45
CA LYS A 10 -9.58 -27.82 -1.63
C LYS A 10 -9.62 -26.39 -1.06
N LYS A 11 -8.77 -26.08 -0.08
CA LYS A 11 -8.59 -24.71 0.43
C LYS A 11 -8.26 -23.80 -0.76
N ARG A 12 -9.14 -22.85 -1.08
CA ARG A 12 -8.88 -21.78 -2.06
C ARG A 12 -7.82 -20.84 -1.47
N ARG A 13 -6.54 -21.24 -1.52
CA ARG A 13 -5.42 -20.33 -1.25
C ARG A 13 -5.38 -19.34 -2.41
N GLY A 14 -6.04 -18.20 -2.25
CA GLY A 14 -5.89 -17.06 -3.15
C GLY A 14 -4.43 -16.60 -3.23
N ARG A 15 -4.13 -15.67 -4.15
CA ARG A 15 -2.80 -15.06 -4.24
C ARG A 15 -2.41 -14.53 -2.85
N PRO A 16 -1.20 -14.84 -2.34
CA PRO A 16 -0.72 -14.26 -1.09
C PRO A 16 -0.85 -12.74 -1.12
N ALA A 17 -1.20 -12.14 0.02
CA ALA A 17 -1.18 -10.69 0.16
C ALA A 17 0.20 -10.19 -0.31
N THR A 18 0.21 -9.42 -1.39
CA THR A 18 1.44 -8.93 -2.00
C THR A 18 1.63 -7.50 -1.52
N GLY A 19 2.72 -7.28 -0.77
CA GLY A 19 3.01 -6.01 -0.09
C GLY A 19 3.56 -6.27 1.31
N LYS A 20 4.68 -5.62 1.66
CA LYS A 20 5.25 -5.71 3.02
C LYS A 20 4.39 -4.92 4.01
N ASP A 21 3.91 -3.76 3.57
CA ASP A 21 3.10 -2.83 4.34
C ASP A 21 1.68 -2.74 3.76
N PRO A 22 0.66 -2.46 4.59
CA PRO A 22 -0.72 -2.32 4.13
C PRO A 22 -0.90 -1.09 3.22
N LEU A 23 -1.86 -1.17 2.30
CA LEU A 23 -2.25 -0.05 1.46
C LEU A 23 -3.01 1.00 2.29
N VAL A 24 -2.52 2.24 2.27
CA VAL A 24 -3.23 3.40 2.81
C VAL A 24 -3.70 4.27 1.64
N SER A 25 -5.00 4.56 1.59
CA SER A 25 -5.58 5.44 0.57
C SER A 25 -6.20 6.68 1.21
N ALA A 26 -6.05 7.84 0.57
CA ALA A 26 -6.59 9.12 1.02
C ALA A 26 -7.05 9.95 -0.19
N ARG A 27 -8.08 10.77 0.01
CA ARG A 27 -8.52 11.75 -0.99
C ARG A 27 -7.73 13.05 -0.78
N LEU A 28 -6.70 13.27 -1.60
CA LEU A 28 -5.88 14.47 -1.55
C LEU A 28 -6.35 15.49 -2.60
N PRO A 29 -6.38 16.80 -2.29
CA PRO A 29 -6.63 17.85 -3.28
C PRO A 29 -5.59 17.80 -4.41
N LYS A 30 -6.00 18.10 -5.65
CA LYS A 30 -5.10 18.13 -6.82
C LYS A 30 -3.84 18.98 -6.61
N PRO A 31 -3.90 20.19 -6.02
CA PRO A 31 -2.70 21.00 -5.79
C PRO A 31 -1.67 20.28 -4.90
N MET A 32 -2.15 19.64 -3.84
CA MET A 32 -1.29 18.89 -2.91
C MET A 32 -0.59 17.72 -3.59
N VAL A 33 -1.28 17.03 -4.50
CA VAL A 33 -0.66 15.95 -5.30
C VAL A 33 0.44 16.52 -6.20
N GLY A 34 0.20 17.68 -6.82
CA GLY A 34 1.21 18.37 -7.64
C GLY A 34 2.46 18.76 -6.85
N GLU A 35 2.31 19.25 -5.62
CA GLU A 35 3.44 19.55 -4.74
C GLU A 35 4.25 18.31 -4.38
N ILE A 36 3.58 17.19 -4.08
CA ILE A 36 4.24 15.90 -3.81
C ILE A 36 5.04 15.42 -5.03
N GLU A 37 4.48 15.56 -6.23
CA GLU A 37 5.15 15.19 -7.47
C GLU A 37 6.36 16.08 -7.77
N ALA A 38 6.24 17.39 -7.58
CA ALA A 38 7.36 18.31 -7.72
C ALA A 38 8.48 17.97 -6.74
N TRP A 39 8.14 17.67 -5.48
CA TRP A 39 9.11 17.24 -4.47
C TRP A 39 9.80 15.92 -4.86
N ALA A 40 9.03 14.97 -5.42
CA ALA A 40 9.57 13.70 -5.89
C ALA A 40 10.59 13.89 -7.03
N VAL A 41 10.30 14.79 -7.99
CA VAL A 41 11.21 15.14 -9.09
C VAL A 41 12.49 15.75 -8.58
N VAL A 42 12.40 16.75 -7.69
CA VAL A 42 13.58 17.41 -7.10
C VAL A 42 14.47 16.41 -6.37
N ASN A 43 13.88 15.41 -5.72
CA ASN A 43 14.61 14.39 -4.98
C ASN A 43 14.96 13.14 -5.79
N SER A 44 14.62 13.10 -7.09
CA SER A 44 14.85 11.95 -7.98
C SER A 44 14.32 10.60 -7.42
N ILE A 45 13.14 10.62 -6.80
CA ILE A 45 12.49 9.44 -6.20
C ILE A 45 11.08 9.23 -6.76
N GLY A 46 10.54 8.02 -6.56
CA GLY A 46 9.17 7.71 -6.94
C GLY A 46 8.12 8.36 -6.02
N ARG A 47 6.90 8.57 -6.54
CA ARG A 47 5.77 9.18 -5.79
C ARG A 47 5.51 8.50 -4.44
N SER A 48 5.49 7.17 -4.40
CA SER A 48 5.25 6.42 -3.15
C SER A 48 6.34 6.65 -2.11
N GLU A 49 7.60 6.81 -2.54
CA GLU A 49 8.69 7.12 -1.63
C GLU A 49 8.62 8.57 -1.14
N ALA A 50 8.28 9.50 -2.04
CA ALA A 50 8.07 10.90 -1.68
C ALA A 50 7.00 11.05 -0.58
N ILE A 51 5.86 10.38 -0.73
CA ILE A 51 4.78 10.38 0.27
C ILE A 51 5.29 9.86 1.61
N ARG A 52 6.03 8.74 1.64
CA ARG A 52 6.56 8.18 2.89
C ARG A 52 7.50 9.15 3.61
N ARG A 53 8.44 9.76 2.88
CA ARG A 53 9.41 10.71 3.46
C ARG A 53 8.73 11.98 3.96
N LEU A 54 7.80 12.55 3.20
CA LEU A 54 7.05 13.74 3.60
C LEU A 54 6.21 13.49 4.85
N VAL A 55 5.56 12.32 4.95
CA VAL A 55 4.85 11.90 6.16
C VAL A 55 5.81 11.75 7.35
N GLU A 56 6.96 11.11 7.16
CA GLU A 56 7.96 10.93 8.21
C GLU A 56 8.51 12.28 8.73
N ILE A 57 8.79 13.23 7.82
CA ILE A 57 9.20 14.59 8.17
C ILE A 57 8.10 15.27 9.00
N GLY A 58 6.84 15.20 8.57
CA GLY A 58 5.71 15.77 9.30
C GLY A 58 5.51 15.16 10.70
N LEU A 59 5.73 13.85 10.85
CA LEU A 59 5.68 13.17 12.14
C LEU A 59 6.82 13.58 13.08
N LYS A 60 8.03 13.81 12.55
CA LYS A 60 9.19 14.27 13.32
C LYS A 60 9.08 15.73 13.75
N ALA A 61 8.49 16.59 12.90
CA ALA A 61 8.31 18.01 13.17
C ALA A 61 7.29 18.32 14.27
N LYS A 62 6.39 17.37 14.57
CA LYS A 62 5.36 17.51 15.61
C LYS A 62 5.88 17.22 17.02
N LYS A 63 7.19 17.01 17.18
CA LYS A 63 7.84 16.68 18.45
C LYS A 63 8.41 17.92 19.12
#